data_AF-S7TCS8-F1
#
_entry.id   AF-S7TCS8-F1
#
_cell.length_a   1.000
_cell.length_b   1.000
_cell.length_c   1.000
_cell.angle_alpha   90.00
_cell.angle_beta   90.00
_cell.angle_gamma   90.00
#
_symmetry.space_group_name_H-M   'P 1'
#
loop_
_entity.id
_entity.type
_entity.pdbx_description
1 polymer ?
#
loop_
_entity_poly.entity_id
_entity_poly.type
_entity_poly.pdbx_seq_one_letter_code
_entity_poly.pdbx_strand_id
1 'polypeptide(L)'
;MTKINPNVIRLLAKTITGDNQKAPYLKGPDLVDFFNQFGFDDQYSWNGGFPTRWVYAEEKIKSLIEIGKFRDFLIELVNPARFIESEIDFTSTIEYINHLLSHNDIKLSYTGRKVIIDGLKSHSIDFKKKMNASDKDFDSFIDDQIVKCDRKIENGDYDGAITNARTLLESVLHELESNLSAGNNKKDGDLIKMFKRVKTLMNMNEKEYPGNNAVLQLISGITSIVNGIATLSNEMGDRHARGKKPLKHHAMLCVNSSKTICEFMTSSFMHQAKNGNIICHTKQGGSERE
;
A
#
# COMPACT_ATOMS: atom_id res chain seq x y z
N MET A 1 -1.52 6.64 -11.37
CA MET A 1 -2.18 5.38 -11.74
C MET A 1 -1.39 4.72 -12.86
N THR A 2 -1.03 3.45 -12.72
CA THR A 2 -0.42 2.66 -13.79
C THR A 2 -1.43 2.52 -14.92
N LYS A 3 -1.11 3.02 -16.12
CA LYS A 3 -1.99 2.93 -17.29
C LYS A 3 -2.03 1.48 -17.76
N ILE A 4 -3.12 0.77 -17.51
CA ILE A 4 -3.32 -0.59 -18.03
C ILE A 4 -3.57 -0.49 -19.54
N ASN A 5 -2.92 -1.35 -20.32
CA ASN A 5 -3.06 -1.36 -21.78
C ASN A 5 -4.52 -1.72 -22.15
N PRO A 6 -5.19 -0.97 -23.06
CA PRO A 6 -6.55 -1.29 -23.49
C PRO A 6 -6.74 -2.73 -24.00
N ASN A 7 -5.73 -3.30 -24.66
CA ASN A 7 -5.77 -4.70 -25.10
C ASN A 7 -5.80 -5.68 -23.92
N VAL A 8 -5.08 -5.36 -22.83
CA VAL A 8 -5.11 -6.15 -21.59
C VAL A 8 -6.49 -6.08 -20.95
N ILE A 9 -7.10 -4.89 -20.88
CA ILE A 9 -8.47 -4.71 -20.36
C ILE A 9 -9.46 -5.57 -21.16
N ARG A 10 -9.38 -5.55 -22.48
CA ARG A 10 -10.23 -6.37 -23.35
C ARG A 10 -10.04 -7.87 -23.15
N LEU A 11 -8.80 -8.32 -22.95
CA LEU A 11 -8.50 -9.73 -22.67
C LEU A 11 -9.00 -10.15 -21.27
N LEU A 12 -8.86 -9.28 -20.27
CA LEU A 12 -9.45 -9.49 -18.95
C LEU A 12 -10.98 -9.53 -19.00
N ALA A 13 -11.61 -8.69 -19.82
CA ALA A 13 -13.07 -8.71 -20.06
C ALA A 13 -13.53 -10.06 -20.61
N LYS A 14 -12.84 -10.59 -21.64
CA LYS A 14 -13.12 -11.94 -22.16
C LYS A 14 -12.84 -13.06 -21.15
N THR A 15 -11.93 -12.82 -20.22
CA THR A 15 -11.58 -13.78 -19.17
C THR A 15 -12.68 -13.83 -18.12
N ILE A 16 -13.12 -12.69 -17.57
CA ILE A 16 -14.18 -12.69 -16.56
C ILE A 16 -15.50 -13.28 -17.09
N THR A 17 -15.82 -13.09 -18.37
CA THR A 17 -17.00 -13.70 -19.00
C THR A 17 -16.85 -15.21 -19.27
N GLY A 18 -15.62 -15.73 -19.26
CA GLY A 18 -15.27 -17.08 -19.65
C GLY A 18 -15.27 -17.33 -21.17
N ASP A 19 -15.41 -16.29 -22.00
CA ASP A 19 -15.50 -16.43 -23.47
C ASP A 19 -14.19 -16.96 -24.10
N ASN A 20 -13.06 -16.76 -23.43
CA ASN A 20 -11.76 -17.26 -23.87
C ASN A 20 -11.37 -18.60 -23.23
N GLN A 21 -12.25 -19.23 -22.45
CA GLN A 21 -12.00 -20.49 -21.73
C GLN A 21 -10.77 -20.42 -20.81
N LYS A 22 -10.41 -19.23 -20.31
CA LYS A 22 -9.33 -19.04 -19.34
C LYS A 22 -9.83 -18.86 -17.92
N ALA A 23 -11.14 -18.75 -17.71
CA ALA A 23 -11.78 -18.74 -16.40
C ALA A 23 -13.22 -19.30 -16.54
N PRO A 24 -13.86 -19.69 -15.42
CA PRO A 24 -15.23 -20.19 -15.42
C PRO A 24 -16.21 -19.21 -16.07
N TYR A 25 -17.13 -19.76 -16.87
CA TYR A 25 -18.15 -18.99 -17.58
C TYR A 25 -19.11 -18.30 -16.60
N LEU A 26 -19.41 -17.02 -16.84
CA LEU A 26 -20.44 -16.27 -16.10
C LEU A 26 -21.61 -15.91 -17.02
N LYS A 27 -22.83 -16.24 -16.60
CA LYS A 27 -24.05 -15.84 -17.32
C LYS A 27 -24.26 -14.33 -17.18
N GLY A 28 -25.09 -13.77 -18.05
CA GLY A 28 -25.38 -12.33 -18.07
C GLY A 28 -25.80 -11.74 -16.71
N PRO A 29 -26.81 -12.31 -16.03
CA PRO A 29 -27.20 -11.87 -14.69
C PRO A 29 -26.07 -11.99 -13.67
N ASP A 30 -25.42 -13.17 -13.59
CA ASP A 30 -24.33 -13.41 -12.63
C ASP A 30 -23.14 -12.46 -12.85
N LEU A 31 -22.88 -12.05 -14.10
CA LEU A 31 -21.85 -11.07 -14.43
C LEU A 31 -22.22 -9.67 -13.92
N VAL A 32 -23.49 -9.29 -14.03
CA VAL A 32 -24.00 -8.03 -13.47
C VAL A 32 -23.88 -8.04 -11.94
N ASP A 33 -24.30 -9.13 -11.29
CA ASP A 33 -24.18 -9.30 -9.84
C ASP A 33 -22.70 -9.25 -9.39
N PHE A 34 -21.81 -9.91 -10.14
CA PHE A 34 -20.36 -9.85 -9.91
C PHE A 34 -19.85 -8.41 -9.95
N PHE A 35 -20.31 -7.56 -10.87
CA PHE A 35 -19.85 -6.17 -10.92
C PHE A 35 -20.54 -5.31 -9.85
N ASN A 36 -21.81 -5.53 -9.54
CA ASN A 36 -22.55 -4.79 -8.53
C ASN A 36 -21.92 -4.90 -7.13
N GLN A 37 -21.21 -5.98 -6.80
CA GLN A 37 -20.45 -6.09 -5.55
C GLN A 37 -19.37 -4.99 -5.37
N PHE A 38 -18.93 -4.36 -6.46
CA PHE A 38 -18.01 -3.23 -6.42
C PHE A 38 -18.70 -1.87 -6.29
N GLY A 39 -20.02 -1.82 -6.11
CA GLY A 39 -20.80 -0.61 -5.91
C GLY A 39 -21.47 -0.05 -7.18
N PHE A 40 -21.62 -0.87 -8.22
CA PHE A 40 -22.53 -0.56 -9.33
C PHE A 40 -23.97 -0.97 -8.97
N ASP A 41 -24.94 -0.43 -9.71
CA ASP A 41 -26.37 -0.71 -9.55
C ASP A 41 -27.01 -1.01 -10.92
N ASP A 42 -26.34 -1.85 -11.71
CA ASP A 42 -26.82 -2.21 -13.03
C ASP A 42 -27.87 -3.34 -12.94
N GLN A 43 -28.80 -3.38 -13.89
CA GLN A 43 -29.79 -4.44 -14.01
C GLN A 43 -29.68 -5.14 -15.37
N TYR A 44 -29.68 -6.47 -15.35
CA TYR A 44 -29.65 -7.26 -16.58
C TYR A 44 -31.02 -7.26 -17.27
N SER A 45 -31.06 -6.87 -18.55
CA SER A 45 -32.29 -6.90 -19.37
C SER A 45 -32.27 -8.05 -20.36
N TRP A 46 -33.27 -8.92 -20.28
CA TRP A 46 -33.50 -10.01 -21.24
C TRP A 46 -34.18 -9.54 -22.54
N ASN A 47 -34.82 -8.37 -22.53
CA ASN A 47 -35.67 -7.87 -23.62
C ASN A 47 -34.89 -7.05 -24.66
N GLY A 48 -33.58 -7.28 -24.78
CA GLY A 48 -32.69 -6.47 -25.60
C GLY A 48 -32.27 -5.16 -24.93
N GLY A 49 -31.37 -4.43 -25.59
CA GLY A 49 -30.81 -3.17 -25.09
C GLY A 49 -29.64 -3.31 -24.11
N PHE A 50 -29.37 -4.51 -23.59
CA PHE A 50 -28.20 -4.78 -22.76
C PHE A 50 -26.96 -5.08 -23.63
N PRO A 51 -25.79 -4.47 -23.35
CA PRO A 51 -24.57 -4.75 -24.10
C PRO A 51 -24.14 -6.22 -24.03
N THR A 52 -23.37 -6.67 -25.01
CA THR A 52 -22.78 -8.03 -24.94
C THR A 52 -21.89 -8.15 -23.69
N ARG A 53 -21.81 -9.36 -23.11
CA ARG A 53 -21.10 -9.62 -21.84
C ARG A 53 -19.67 -9.06 -21.83
N TRP A 54 -18.91 -9.26 -22.90
CA TRP A 54 -17.53 -8.76 -22.98
C TRP A 54 -17.45 -7.24 -23.09
N VAL A 55 -18.40 -6.58 -23.78
CA VAL A 55 -18.47 -5.11 -23.86
C VAL A 55 -18.81 -4.51 -22.50
N TYR A 56 -19.82 -5.09 -21.84
CA TYR A 56 -20.19 -4.71 -20.47
C TYR A 56 -19.01 -4.85 -19.51
N ALA A 57 -18.35 -6.02 -19.50
CA ALA A 57 -17.20 -6.27 -18.65
C ALA A 57 -16.03 -5.33 -18.95
N GLU A 58 -15.75 -5.01 -20.23
CA GLU A 58 -14.68 -4.09 -20.60
C GLU A 58 -14.94 -2.68 -20.06
N GLU A 59 -16.17 -2.19 -20.16
CA GLU A 59 -16.58 -0.90 -19.60
C GLU A 59 -16.42 -0.88 -18.08
N LYS A 60 -16.95 -1.89 -17.38
CA LYS A 60 -16.89 -1.96 -15.92
C LYS A 60 -15.46 -2.06 -15.41
N ILE A 61 -14.58 -2.83 -16.07
CA ILE A 61 -13.15 -2.89 -15.70
C ILE A 61 -12.49 -1.51 -15.84
N LYS A 62 -12.81 -0.73 -16.89
CA LYS A 62 -12.30 0.65 -17.02
C LYS A 62 -12.76 1.51 -15.85
N SER A 63 -14.04 1.48 -15.50
CA SER A 63 -14.56 2.20 -14.33
C SER A 63 -13.88 1.76 -13.02
N LEU A 64 -13.64 0.47 -12.82
CA LEU A 64 -12.93 -0.05 -11.64
C LEU A 64 -11.48 0.43 -11.55
N ILE A 65 -10.80 0.61 -12.68
CA ILE A 65 -9.46 1.22 -12.72
C ILE A 65 -9.53 2.69 -12.29
N GLU A 66 -10.49 3.45 -12.80
CA GLU A 66 -10.67 4.87 -12.48
C GLU A 66 -11.00 5.10 -11.01
N ILE A 67 -11.83 4.26 -10.40
CA ILE A 67 -12.19 4.35 -8.97
C ILE A 67 -11.21 3.60 -8.04
N GLY A 68 -10.11 3.06 -8.58
CA GLY A 68 -9.06 2.41 -7.78
C GLY A 68 -9.39 1.01 -7.24
N LYS A 69 -10.44 0.35 -7.74
CA LYS A 69 -10.89 -1.01 -7.33
C LYS A 69 -10.38 -2.13 -8.24
N PHE A 70 -9.40 -1.85 -9.11
CA PHE A 70 -8.85 -2.87 -10.03
C PHE A 70 -8.18 -4.04 -9.31
N ARG A 71 -7.57 -3.80 -8.14
CA ARG A 71 -6.99 -4.89 -7.32
C ARG A 71 -8.08 -5.85 -6.83
N ASP A 72 -9.17 -5.30 -6.28
CA ASP A 72 -10.28 -6.08 -5.76
C ASP A 72 -10.94 -6.89 -6.88
N PHE A 73 -11.08 -6.29 -8.06
CA PHE A 73 -11.51 -7.00 -9.28
C PHE A 73 -10.65 -8.23 -9.58
N LEU A 74 -9.33 -8.10 -9.58
CA LEU A 74 -8.44 -9.23 -9.88
C LEU A 74 -8.56 -10.33 -8.83
N ILE A 75 -8.71 -9.97 -7.55
CA ILE A 75 -8.91 -10.94 -6.46
C ILE A 75 -10.19 -11.74 -6.70
N GLU A 76 -11.30 -11.07 -7.02
CA GLU A 76 -12.58 -11.74 -7.26
C GLU A 76 -12.61 -12.52 -8.60
N LEU A 77 -11.91 -12.02 -9.62
CA LEU A 77 -11.71 -12.74 -10.89
C LEU A 77 -11.07 -14.11 -10.63
N VAL A 78 -10.09 -14.19 -9.74
CA VAL A 78 -9.41 -15.44 -9.37
C VAL A 78 -9.81 -15.94 -7.99
N ASN A 79 -11.06 -15.73 -7.58
CA ASN A 79 -11.57 -16.31 -6.34
C ASN A 79 -11.68 -17.83 -6.50
N PRO A 80 -10.98 -18.66 -5.70
CA PRO A 80 -10.99 -20.12 -5.83
C PRO A 80 -12.40 -20.73 -5.80
N ALA A 81 -13.35 -20.09 -5.11
CA ALA A 81 -14.74 -20.54 -5.05
C ALA A 81 -15.40 -20.63 -6.43
N ARG A 82 -14.99 -19.78 -7.39
CA ARG A 82 -15.49 -19.82 -8.77
C ARG A 82 -15.07 -21.08 -9.54
N PHE A 83 -14.03 -21.76 -9.08
CA PHE A 83 -13.41 -22.88 -9.78
C PHE A 83 -13.84 -24.25 -9.24
N ILE A 84 -14.61 -24.31 -8.14
CA ILE A 84 -14.96 -25.56 -7.45
C ILE A 84 -15.70 -26.54 -8.36
N GLU A 85 -16.64 -26.04 -9.17
CA GLU A 85 -17.46 -26.85 -10.08
C GLU A 85 -17.06 -26.67 -11.56
N SER A 86 -15.88 -26.11 -11.81
CA SER A 86 -15.42 -25.77 -13.16
C SER A 86 -14.33 -26.73 -13.62
N GLU A 87 -14.36 -27.10 -14.92
CA GLU A 87 -13.27 -27.86 -15.56
C GLU A 87 -12.02 -27.01 -15.84
N ILE A 88 -12.12 -25.68 -15.72
CA ILE A 88 -10.98 -24.78 -15.86
C ILE A 88 -10.04 -24.92 -14.66
N ASP A 89 -8.77 -25.23 -14.93
CA ASP A 89 -7.72 -25.25 -13.92
C ASP A 89 -7.39 -23.85 -13.40
N PHE A 90 -7.46 -23.70 -12.08
CA PHE A 90 -7.20 -22.46 -11.36
C PHE A 90 -5.78 -21.93 -11.58
N THR A 91 -4.78 -22.82 -11.57
CA THR A 91 -3.37 -22.44 -11.70
C THR A 91 -3.10 -21.85 -13.09
N SER A 92 -3.64 -22.49 -14.13
CA SER A 92 -3.56 -22.04 -15.51
C SER A 92 -4.20 -20.66 -15.72
N THR A 93 -5.29 -20.35 -15.01
CA THR A 93 -5.89 -19.01 -15.03
C THR A 93 -4.96 -17.95 -14.41
N ILE A 94 -4.34 -18.25 -13.27
CA ILE A 94 -3.37 -17.35 -12.61
C ILE A 94 -2.18 -17.09 -13.55
N GLU A 95 -1.62 -18.13 -14.16
CA GLU A 95 -0.51 -18.02 -15.11
C GLU A 95 -0.88 -17.15 -16.32
N TYR A 96 -2.07 -17.37 -16.88
CA TYR A 96 -2.56 -16.57 -17.99
C TYR A 96 -2.71 -15.09 -17.62
N ILE A 97 -3.30 -14.78 -16.47
CA ILE A 97 -3.46 -13.39 -16.00
C ILE A 97 -2.09 -12.75 -15.72
N ASN A 98 -1.16 -13.49 -15.13
CA ASN A 98 0.22 -13.03 -14.93
C ASN A 98 0.91 -12.69 -16.25
N HIS A 99 0.73 -13.50 -17.29
CA HIS A 99 1.25 -13.20 -18.61
C HIS A 99 0.67 -11.88 -19.16
N LEU A 100 -0.64 -11.66 -19.03
CA LEU A 100 -1.31 -10.42 -19.46
C LEU A 100 -0.78 -9.18 -18.73
N LEU A 101 -0.47 -9.32 -17.44
CA LEU A 101 -0.10 -8.21 -16.57
C LEU A 101 1.41 -8.05 -16.38
N SER A 102 2.23 -8.89 -17.02
CA SER A 102 3.69 -8.89 -16.90
C SER A 102 4.32 -7.52 -17.21
N HIS A 103 3.78 -6.79 -18.18
CA HIS A 103 4.23 -5.44 -18.55
C HIS A 103 3.86 -4.35 -17.52
N ASN A 104 3.06 -4.67 -16.52
CA ASN A 104 2.61 -3.75 -15.47
C ASN A 104 3.28 -4.01 -14.12
N ASP A 105 4.27 -4.91 -14.06
CA ASP A 105 4.92 -5.37 -12.83
C ASP A 105 3.94 -5.99 -11.81
N ILE A 106 2.80 -6.50 -12.27
CA ILE A 106 1.76 -7.10 -11.42
C ILE A 106 1.91 -8.62 -11.46
N LYS A 107 1.91 -9.24 -10.27
CA LYS A 107 1.99 -10.70 -10.14
C LYS A 107 0.98 -11.21 -9.13
N LEU A 108 0.15 -12.15 -9.56
CA LEU A 108 -0.77 -12.92 -8.75
C LEU A 108 -0.07 -14.20 -8.27
N SER A 109 -0.17 -14.48 -6.98
CA SER A 109 0.34 -15.70 -6.34
C SER A 109 -0.72 -16.30 -5.43
N TYR A 110 -0.86 -17.63 -5.39
CA TYR A 110 -1.81 -18.30 -4.49
C TYR A 110 -1.08 -19.05 -3.38
N THR A 111 -1.54 -18.86 -2.14
CA THR A 111 -0.93 -19.45 -0.94
C THR A 111 -1.64 -20.73 -0.45
N GLY A 112 -2.58 -21.26 -1.21
CA GLY A 112 -3.47 -22.35 -0.77
C GLY A 112 -4.69 -21.88 0.03
N ARG A 113 -4.71 -20.61 0.49
CA ARG A 113 -5.85 -20.00 1.19
C ARG A 113 -6.32 -18.71 0.55
N LYS A 114 -5.38 -17.89 0.07
CA LYS A 114 -5.68 -16.58 -0.53
C LYS A 114 -4.78 -16.27 -1.70
N VAL A 115 -5.32 -15.46 -2.61
CA VAL A 115 -4.58 -14.82 -3.69
C VAL A 115 -3.89 -13.57 -3.13
N ILE A 116 -2.60 -13.45 -3.42
CA ILE A 116 -1.76 -12.28 -3.13
C ILE A 116 -1.43 -11.63 -4.46
N ILE A 117 -1.55 -10.30 -4.52
CA ILE A 117 -1.17 -9.51 -5.67
C ILE A 117 0.01 -8.62 -5.31
N ASP A 118 1.12 -8.83 -6.00
CA ASP A 118 2.30 -7.96 -6.01
C ASP A 118 2.15 -6.95 -7.15
N GLY A 119 2.72 -5.74 -7.02
CA GLY A 119 2.72 -4.71 -8.07
C GLY A 119 1.48 -3.80 -8.14
N LEU A 120 0.28 -4.30 -7.83
CA LEU A 120 -0.89 -3.44 -7.61
C LEU A 120 -0.94 -2.97 -6.18
N LYS A 121 -0.19 -1.91 -5.89
CA LYS A 121 -0.20 -1.27 -4.58
C LYS A 121 -1.62 -0.79 -4.24
N SER A 122 -2.26 -1.40 -3.23
CA SER A 122 -3.51 -0.93 -2.60
C SER A 122 -3.20 0.35 -1.84
N HIS A 123 -3.06 1.47 -2.55
CA HIS A 123 -2.53 2.71 -1.96
C HIS A 123 -1.26 2.46 -1.11
N SER A 124 -0.47 1.43 -1.46
CA SER A 124 0.77 1.18 -0.73
C SER A 124 1.76 2.23 -1.17
N ILE A 125 2.38 2.76 -0.15
CA ILE A 125 3.29 3.85 -0.22
C ILE A 125 4.53 3.40 -0.99
N ASP A 126 4.95 4.21 -1.95
CA ASP A 126 6.00 3.85 -2.88
C ASP A 126 7.34 4.45 -2.47
N PHE A 127 7.85 3.96 -1.33
CA PHE A 127 9.19 4.28 -0.84
C PHE A 127 10.29 3.95 -1.87
N LYS A 128 10.07 2.88 -2.67
CA LYS A 128 11.04 2.28 -3.59
C LYS A 128 11.63 3.20 -4.65
N LYS A 129 10.91 4.26 -5.05
CA LYS A 129 11.31 5.02 -6.25
C LYS A 129 12.18 6.24 -5.96
N LYS A 130 12.49 6.55 -4.70
CA LYS A 130 12.91 7.92 -4.43
C LYS A 130 14.04 8.14 -3.42
N MET A 131 14.38 7.22 -2.51
CA MET A 131 15.64 7.34 -1.73
C MET A 131 16.77 6.84 -2.61
N ASN A 132 17.92 7.53 -2.65
CA ASN A 132 19.02 7.17 -3.55
C ASN A 132 19.38 5.68 -3.41
N ALA A 133 19.67 5.05 -4.56
CA ALA A 133 19.68 3.62 -4.85
C ALA A 133 20.72 2.74 -4.11
N SER A 134 20.95 2.92 -2.81
CA SER A 134 22.09 2.30 -2.12
C SER A 134 21.74 1.32 -0.99
N ASP A 135 20.49 1.20 -0.52
CA ASP A 135 20.16 0.33 0.62
C ASP A 135 18.96 -0.58 0.33
N LYS A 136 19.18 -1.60 -0.50
CA LYS A 136 18.16 -2.62 -0.84
C LYS A 136 17.60 -3.32 0.40
N ASP A 137 18.41 -3.43 1.46
CA ASP A 137 18.02 -4.07 2.71
C ASP A 137 17.01 -3.21 3.48
N PHE A 138 17.20 -1.88 3.47
CA PHE A 138 16.23 -0.94 4.02
C PHE A 138 14.89 -0.98 3.28
N ASP A 139 14.92 -0.94 1.94
CA ASP A 139 13.69 -1.01 1.14
C ASP A 139 12.92 -2.32 1.38
N SER A 140 13.64 -3.45 1.43
CA SER A 140 13.05 -4.75 1.74
C SER A 140 12.45 -4.77 3.15
N PHE A 141 13.13 -4.16 4.13
CA PHE A 141 12.61 -4.06 5.48
C PHE A 141 11.32 -3.24 5.56
N ILE A 142 11.26 -2.10 4.86
CA ILE A 142 10.07 -1.23 4.84
C ILE A 142 8.87 -1.95 4.22
N ASP A 143 9.08 -2.60 3.08
CA ASP A 143 8.05 -3.45 2.45
C ASP A 143 7.57 -4.56 3.41
N ASP A 144 8.51 -5.23 4.08
CA ASP A 144 8.20 -6.27 5.06
C ASP A 144 7.34 -5.72 6.20
N GLN A 145 7.63 -4.52 6.71
CA GLN A 145 6.82 -3.91 7.78
C GLN A 145 5.41 -3.55 7.31
N ILE A 146 5.26 -3.02 6.08
CA ILE A 146 3.96 -2.72 5.48
C ILE A 146 3.13 -4.01 5.35
N VAL A 147 3.74 -5.06 4.77
CA VAL A 147 3.09 -6.37 4.60
C VAL A 147 2.71 -6.98 5.94
N LYS A 148 3.57 -6.86 6.96
CA LYS A 148 3.27 -7.31 8.32
C LYS A 148 2.10 -6.55 8.93
N CYS A 149 2.05 -5.22 8.80
CA CYS A 149 0.90 -4.42 9.27
C CYS A 149 -0.41 -4.92 8.66
N ASP A 150 -0.45 -5.08 7.34
CA ASP A 150 -1.68 -5.46 6.62
C ASP A 150 -2.12 -6.88 6.98
N ARG A 151 -1.18 -7.84 7.02
CA ARG A 151 -1.48 -9.22 7.46
C ARG A 151 -2.01 -9.26 8.89
N LYS A 152 -1.46 -8.46 9.79
CA LYS A 152 -1.89 -8.43 11.20
C LYS A 152 -3.28 -7.81 11.36
N ILE A 153 -3.59 -6.75 10.62
CA ILE A 153 -4.96 -6.19 10.55
C ILE A 153 -5.96 -7.24 10.05
N GLU A 154 -5.61 -7.97 8.98
CA GLU A 154 -6.46 -9.05 8.42
C GLU A 154 -6.70 -10.16 9.44
N ASN A 155 -5.66 -10.55 10.19
CA ASN A 155 -5.71 -11.67 11.14
C ASN A 155 -6.28 -11.31 12.52
N GLY A 156 -6.67 -10.05 12.75
CA GLY A 156 -7.16 -9.61 14.08
C GLY A 156 -6.06 -9.35 15.12
N ASP A 157 -4.79 -9.37 14.72
CA ASP A 157 -3.62 -9.02 15.56
C ASP A 157 -3.42 -7.50 15.55
N TYR A 158 -4.34 -6.78 16.18
CA TYR A 158 -4.41 -5.32 16.13
C TYR A 158 -3.28 -4.63 16.91
N ASP A 159 -2.91 -5.18 18.05
CA ASP A 159 -1.77 -4.76 18.87
C ASP A 159 -0.46 -4.98 18.12
N GLY A 160 -0.27 -6.16 17.52
CA GLY A 160 0.88 -6.40 16.68
C GLY A 160 0.95 -5.48 15.46
N ALA A 161 -0.19 -5.14 14.85
CA ALA A 161 -0.23 -4.20 13.73
C ALA A 161 0.23 -2.79 14.15
N ILE A 162 -0.19 -2.32 15.34
CA ILE A 162 0.24 -1.04 15.92
C ILE A 162 1.75 -1.04 16.19
N THR A 163 2.28 -2.11 16.78
CA THR A 163 3.73 -2.25 17.02
C THR A 163 4.51 -2.18 15.72
N ASN A 164 4.09 -2.91 14.68
CA ASN A 164 4.73 -2.85 13.36
C ASN A 164 4.59 -1.45 12.70
N ALA A 165 3.48 -0.76 12.88
CA ALA A 165 3.28 0.60 12.37
C ALA A 165 4.22 1.61 13.04
N ARG A 166 4.49 1.45 14.34
CA ARG A 166 5.51 2.24 15.06
C ARG A 166 6.90 1.93 14.53
N THR A 167 7.27 0.64 14.42
CA THR A 167 8.57 0.22 13.90
C THR A 167 8.84 0.76 12.50
N LEU A 168 7.84 0.72 11.62
CA LEU A 168 7.92 1.32 10.28
C LEU A 168 8.31 2.80 10.34
N LEU A 169 7.62 3.57 11.17
CA LEU A 169 7.87 5.01 11.32
C LEU A 169 9.25 5.29 11.94
N GLU A 170 9.65 4.52 12.95
CA GLU A 170 10.97 4.64 13.56
C GLU A 170 12.09 4.38 12.54
N SER A 171 11.96 3.33 11.73
CA SER A 171 12.96 2.99 10.72
C SER A 171 13.11 4.07 9.64
N VAL A 172 12.00 4.63 9.15
CA VAL A 172 12.04 5.75 8.18
C VAL A 172 12.70 6.98 8.79
N LEU A 173 12.31 7.35 10.01
CA LEU A 173 12.89 8.52 10.66
C LEU A 173 14.38 8.34 10.98
N HIS A 174 14.81 7.14 11.38
CA HIS A 174 16.22 6.84 11.58
C HIS A 174 17.03 6.96 10.30
N GLU A 175 16.52 6.43 9.18
CA GLU A 175 17.21 6.54 7.90
C GLU A 175 17.29 8.01 7.45
N LEU A 176 16.20 8.77 7.56
CA LEU A 176 16.22 10.20 7.25
C LEU A 176 17.20 10.98 8.13
N GLU A 177 17.18 10.73 9.45
CA GLU A 177 18.10 11.35 10.40
C GLU A 177 19.56 11.02 10.06
N SER A 178 19.86 9.76 9.71
CA SER A 178 21.20 9.33 9.31
C SER A 178 21.69 10.00 8.03
N ASN A 179 20.79 10.34 7.10
CA ASN A 179 21.16 11.05 5.89
C ASN A 179 21.32 12.56 6.12
N LEU A 180 20.65 13.13 7.13
CA LEU A 180 20.63 14.57 7.43
C LEU A 180 21.67 15.02 8.44
N SER A 181 22.25 14.10 9.22
CA SER A 181 23.19 14.42 10.31
C SER A 181 24.57 13.82 10.05
N ALA A 182 25.62 14.63 10.23
CA ALA A 182 27.02 14.19 10.14
C ALA A 182 27.50 13.33 11.33
N GLY A 183 26.70 13.17 12.39
CA GLY A 183 27.10 12.53 13.64
C GLY A 183 26.38 11.22 13.95
N ASN A 184 27.02 10.39 14.78
CA ASN A 184 26.40 9.24 15.46
C ASN A 184 25.38 9.76 16.48
N ASN A 185 24.14 9.98 16.03
CA ASN A 185 23.06 10.30 16.94
C ASN A 185 22.80 9.10 17.84
N LYS A 186 22.78 9.37 19.15
CA LYS A 186 22.45 8.35 20.15
C LYS A 186 21.05 7.84 19.82
N LYS A 187 20.93 6.54 19.54
CA LYS A 187 19.63 5.89 19.32
C LYS A 187 18.84 5.93 20.63
N ASP A 188 18.09 7.01 20.85
CA ASP A 188 17.04 7.02 21.85
C ASP A 188 15.79 6.40 21.24
N GLY A 189 15.17 5.41 21.91
CA GLY A 189 13.92 4.79 21.45
C GLY A 189 12.70 5.71 21.56
N ASP A 190 12.92 7.02 21.57
CA ASP A 190 11.94 8.07 21.76
C ASP A 190 11.52 8.63 20.40
N LEU A 191 10.51 8.00 19.82
CA LEU A 191 9.93 8.37 18.53
C LEU A 191 9.56 9.86 18.44
N ILE A 192 9.08 10.45 19.54
CA ILE A 192 8.64 11.86 19.58
C ILE A 192 9.85 12.78 19.41
N LYS A 193 10.94 12.52 20.14
CA LYS A 193 12.17 13.29 20.01
C LYS A 193 12.78 13.15 18.63
N MET A 194 12.85 11.93 18.11
CA MET A 194 13.39 11.67 16.78
C MET A 194 12.61 12.42 15.69
N PHE A 195 11.28 12.36 15.71
CA PHE A 195 10.45 13.09 14.75
C PHE A 195 10.70 14.61 14.80
N LYS A 196 10.80 15.19 16.00
CA LYS A 196 11.11 16.63 16.16
C LYS A 196 12.47 16.98 15.57
N ARG A 197 13.50 16.17 15.79
CA ARG A 197 14.84 16.39 15.22
C ARG A 197 14.82 16.33 13.70
N VAL A 198 14.20 15.30 13.11
CA VAL A 198 14.08 15.16 11.65
C VAL A 198 13.31 16.34 11.06
N LYS A 199 12.18 16.75 11.66
CA LYS A 199 11.41 17.93 11.24
C LYS A 199 12.29 19.20 11.18
N THR A 200 13.12 19.42 12.19
CA THR A 200 14.06 20.55 12.23
C THR A 200 15.13 20.44 11.15
N LEU A 201 15.77 19.28 10.99
CA LEU A 201 16.80 19.04 9.97
C LEU A 201 16.26 19.18 8.54
N MET A 202 14.98 18.88 8.33
CA MET A 202 14.28 19.01 7.06
C MET A 202 13.74 20.41 6.78
N ASN A 203 14.06 21.39 7.64
CA ASN A 203 13.65 22.78 7.45
C ASN A 203 12.11 22.96 7.37
N MET A 204 11.35 22.15 8.09
CA MET A 204 9.87 22.21 8.12
C MET A 204 9.36 23.26 9.13
N ASN A 205 9.64 24.54 8.87
CA ASN A 205 9.31 25.65 9.77
C ASN A 205 8.78 26.88 9.00
N GLU A 206 8.24 27.86 9.73
CA GLU A 206 7.63 29.08 9.14
C GLU A 206 8.56 29.86 8.21
N LYS A 207 9.85 29.94 8.54
CA LYS A 207 10.85 30.68 7.77
C LYS A 207 10.98 30.12 6.35
N GLU A 208 10.87 28.79 6.22
CA GLU A 208 11.06 28.05 4.97
C GLU A 208 9.74 27.82 4.22
N TYR A 209 8.61 28.11 4.88
CA TYR A 209 7.25 28.00 4.34
C TYR A 209 6.47 29.34 4.49
N PRO A 210 7.02 30.48 4.04
CA PRO A 210 6.36 31.77 4.20
C PRO A 210 5.00 31.78 3.49
N GLY A 211 3.96 32.26 4.18
CA GLY A 211 2.60 32.33 3.66
C GLY A 211 1.87 30.98 3.53
N ASN A 212 2.51 29.85 3.85
CA ASN A 212 1.95 28.50 3.72
C ASN A 212 1.41 27.97 5.06
N ASN A 213 0.59 28.78 5.75
CA ASN A 213 0.08 28.48 7.10
C ASN A 213 -0.71 27.15 7.17
N ALA A 214 -1.47 26.82 6.12
CA ALA A 214 -2.21 25.56 6.05
C ALA A 214 -1.28 24.34 6.05
N VAL A 215 -0.15 24.41 5.35
CA VAL A 215 0.86 23.33 5.32
C VAL A 215 1.50 23.17 6.69
N LEU A 216 1.85 24.28 7.34
CA LEU A 216 2.43 24.26 8.69
C LEU A 216 1.46 23.72 9.74
N GLN A 217 0.15 23.99 9.58
CA GLN A 217 -0.88 23.39 10.40
C GLN A 217 -0.96 21.87 10.20
N LEU A 218 -0.86 21.37 8.97
CA LEU A 218 -0.79 19.93 8.69
C LEU A 218 0.45 19.28 9.32
N ILE A 219 1.62 19.89 9.20
CA ILE A 219 2.87 19.39 9.82
C ILE A 219 2.77 19.37 11.36
N SER A 220 2.09 20.36 11.94
CA SER A 220 1.79 20.38 13.38
C SER A 220 0.79 19.28 13.77
N GLY A 221 -0.20 19.02 12.92
CA GLY A 221 -1.10 17.88 13.05
C GLY A 221 -0.37 16.53 13.02
N ILE A 222 0.59 16.35 12.10
CA ILE A 222 1.45 15.16 12.06
C ILE A 222 2.18 14.96 13.39
N THR A 223 2.70 16.04 13.98
CA THR A 223 3.37 15.95 15.30
C THR A 223 2.44 15.37 16.37
N SER A 224 1.16 15.76 16.35
CA SER A 224 0.15 15.23 17.28
C SER A 224 -0.16 13.75 17.02
N ILE A 225 -0.23 13.35 15.75
CA ILE A 225 -0.46 11.95 15.35
C ILE A 225 0.74 11.08 15.75
N VAL A 226 1.98 11.53 15.55
CA VAL A 226 3.19 10.81 15.97
C VAL A 226 3.20 10.58 17.48
N ASN A 227 2.82 11.58 18.27
CA ASN A 227 2.64 11.41 19.72
C ASN A 227 1.59 10.34 20.03
N GLY A 228 0.44 10.39 19.34
CA GLY A 228 -0.62 9.40 19.46
C GLY A 228 -0.15 7.98 19.14
N ILE A 229 0.61 7.78 18.05
CA ILE A 229 1.22 6.50 17.68
C ILE A 229 2.17 6.01 18.77
N ALA A 230 3.02 6.89 19.29
CA ALA A 230 3.98 6.55 20.34
C ALA A 230 3.28 6.08 21.61
N THR A 231 2.27 6.83 22.07
CA THR A 231 1.46 6.49 23.25
C THR A 231 0.66 5.21 23.03
N LEU A 232 -0.09 5.12 21.93
CA LEU A 232 -0.92 3.96 21.61
C LEU A 232 -0.10 2.67 21.53
N SER A 233 1.07 2.71 20.89
CA SER A 233 1.96 1.55 20.82
C SER A 233 2.57 1.19 22.17
N ASN A 234 2.85 2.15 23.05
CA ASN A 234 3.34 1.85 24.40
C ASN A 234 2.24 1.23 25.28
N GLU A 235 1.00 1.72 25.17
CA GLU A 235 -0.14 1.25 25.95
C GLU A 235 -0.70 -0.09 25.45
N MET A 236 -0.73 -0.29 24.14
CA MET A 236 -1.42 -1.41 23.50
C MET A 236 -0.48 -2.41 22.80
N GLY A 237 0.81 -2.09 22.65
CA GLY A 237 1.81 -2.93 21.95
C GLY A 237 2.62 -3.88 22.84
N ASP A 238 2.24 -4.01 24.12
CA ASP A 238 2.70 -5.03 25.09
C ASP A 238 4.05 -4.78 25.81
N ARG A 239 4.03 -3.92 26.85
CA ARG A 239 5.09 -3.86 27.88
C ARG A 239 4.61 -3.82 29.34
N HIS A 240 3.32 -3.62 29.62
CA HIS A 240 2.78 -3.75 30.96
C HIS A 240 1.40 -4.40 30.92
N ALA A 241 1.21 -5.37 31.82
CA ALA A 241 0.00 -6.16 31.95
C ALA A 241 -1.29 -5.31 32.01
N ARG A 242 -2.35 -5.78 31.32
CA ARG A 242 -3.78 -5.40 31.47
C ARG A 242 -4.28 -4.11 30.78
N GLY A 243 -3.85 -3.81 29.55
CA GLY A 243 -4.52 -2.83 28.69
C GLY A 243 -5.76 -3.40 27.95
N LYS A 244 -6.76 -2.56 27.63
CA LYS A 244 -7.83 -2.92 26.68
C LYS A 244 -7.22 -3.20 25.30
N LYS A 245 -7.57 -4.33 24.68
CA LYS A 245 -7.12 -4.62 23.31
C LYS A 245 -7.60 -3.55 22.33
N PRO A 246 -6.75 -3.10 21.38
CA PRO A 246 -7.14 -2.16 20.35
C PRO A 246 -8.26 -2.76 19.48
N LEU A 247 -9.20 -1.91 19.05
CA LEU A 247 -10.21 -2.28 18.06
C LEU A 247 -9.64 -2.13 16.65
N LYS A 248 -10.20 -2.87 15.68
CA LYS A 248 -9.78 -2.84 14.27
C LYS A 248 -9.58 -1.42 13.73
N HIS A 249 -10.54 -0.53 13.97
CA HIS A 249 -10.50 0.83 13.44
C HIS A 249 -9.39 1.69 14.08
N HIS A 250 -9.05 1.48 15.36
CA HIS A 250 -7.90 2.15 16.00
C HIS A 250 -6.57 1.68 15.39
N ALA A 251 -6.42 0.37 15.20
CA ALA A 251 -5.22 -0.19 14.58
C ALA A 251 -5.09 0.26 13.11
N MET A 252 -6.19 0.28 12.35
CA MET A 252 -6.21 0.82 10.98
C MET A 252 -5.83 2.30 10.94
N LEU A 253 -6.33 3.13 11.86
CA LEU A 253 -5.95 4.54 11.96
C LEU A 253 -4.45 4.69 12.20
N CYS A 254 -3.89 3.92 13.13
CA CYS A 254 -2.46 3.94 13.44
C CYS A 254 -1.62 3.50 12.23
N VAL A 255 -1.96 2.37 11.62
CA VAL A 255 -1.25 1.81 10.44
C VAL A 255 -1.28 2.79 9.28
N ASN A 256 -2.45 3.30 8.92
CA ASN A 256 -2.60 4.23 7.80
C ASN A 256 -1.91 5.57 8.08
N SER A 257 -1.96 6.06 9.32
CA SER A 257 -1.26 7.27 9.73
C SER A 257 0.25 7.11 9.63
N SER A 258 0.82 6.06 10.21
CA SER A 258 2.26 5.76 10.10
C SER A 258 2.69 5.68 8.65
N LYS A 259 1.94 4.93 7.83
CA LYS A 259 2.13 4.85 6.38
C LYS A 259 2.18 6.26 5.79
N THR A 260 1.09 7.04 5.85
CA THR A 260 1.00 8.38 5.24
C THR A 260 2.11 9.32 5.69
N ILE A 261 2.45 9.32 6.97
CA ILE A 261 3.54 10.14 7.52
C ILE A 261 4.86 9.74 6.90
N CYS A 262 5.16 8.44 6.82
CA CYS A 262 6.39 7.97 6.18
C CYS A 262 6.47 8.40 4.71
N GLU A 263 5.41 8.27 3.88
CA GLU A 263 5.45 8.78 2.48
C GLU A 263 5.73 10.27 2.43
N PHE A 264 5.05 11.04 3.29
CA PHE A 264 5.21 12.49 3.32
C PHE A 264 6.63 12.89 3.71
N MET A 265 7.20 12.28 4.74
CA MET A 265 8.56 12.57 5.20
C MET A 265 9.60 12.17 4.14
N THR A 266 9.47 10.97 3.58
CA THR A 266 10.35 10.49 2.51
C THR A 266 10.28 11.40 1.27
N SER A 267 9.09 11.71 0.77
CA SER A 267 8.90 12.58 -0.41
C SER A 267 9.38 14.02 -0.17
N SER A 268 9.17 14.56 1.03
CA SER A 268 9.66 15.87 1.43
C SER A 268 11.19 15.91 1.46
N PHE A 269 11.83 14.86 1.99
CA PHE A 269 13.29 14.75 2.03
C PHE A 269 13.88 14.83 0.63
N MET A 270 13.33 14.08 -0.33
CA MET A 270 13.82 14.14 -1.71
C MET A 270 13.61 15.48 -2.36
N HIS A 271 12.44 16.09 -2.14
CA HIS A 271 12.16 17.40 -2.70
C HIS A 271 13.19 18.43 -2.20
N GLN A 272 13.43 18.44 -0.88
CA GLN A 272 14.41 19.34 -0.27
C GLN A 272 15.84 19.03 -0.74
N ALA A 273 16.24 17.76 -0.81
CA ALA A 273 17.56 17.34 -1.26
C ALA A 273 17.81 17.71 -2.73
N LYS A 274 16.82 17.45 -3.61
CA LYS A 274 16.88 17.77 -5.04
C LYS A 274 17.01 19.28 -5.27
N ASN A 275 16.38 20.10 -4.43
CA ASN A 275 16.44 21.55 -4.54
C ASN A 275 17.66 22.16 -3.83
N GLY A 276 18.50 21.34 -3.17
CA GLY A 276 19.67 21.83 -2.43
C GLY A 276 19.34 22.53 -1.10
N ASN A 277 18.11 22.37 -0.59
CA ASN A 277 17.63 23.01 0.64
C ASN A 277 18.11 22.30 1.92
N ILE A 278 18.64 21.09 1.78
CA ILE A 278 19.20 20.28 2.87
C ILE A 278 20.51 19.64 2.41
N ILE A 279 21.44 19.46 3.36
CA ILE A 279 22.72 18.79 3.11
C ILE A 279 22.55 17.32 3.45
N CYS A 280 22.85 16.45 2.49
CA CYS A 280 22.85 15.00 2.71
C CYS A 280 24.29 14.53 2.99
N HIS A 281 24.46 13.74 4.03
CA HIS A 281 25.73 13.10 4.36
C HIS A 281 25.72 11.65 3.85
N THR A 282 26.72 11.26 3.07
CA THR A 282 26.92 9.86 2.67
C THR A 282 27.34 9.04 3.90
N LYS A 283 26.71 7.88 4.12
CA LYS A 283 27.14 6.91 5.13
C LYS A 283 28.63 6.63 4.90
N GLN A 284 29.52 7.02 5.82
CA GLN A 284 30.90 6.55 5.80
C GLN A 284 30.82 5.04 5.96
N GLY A 285 31.22 4.29 4.92
CA GLY A 285 31.39 2.85 5.01
C GLY A 285 32.28 2.57 6.22
N GLY A 286 31.78 1.77 7.16
CA GLY A 286 32.56 1.35 8.31
C GLY A 286 33.85 0.73 7.79
N SER A 287 34.99 1.37 8.10
CA SER A 287 36.29 0.76 7.88
C SER A 287 36.29 -0.55 8.66
N GLU A 288 36.48 -1.66 7.93
CA GLU A 288 36.95 -2.90 8.51
C GLU A 288 38.10 -2.55 9.45
N ARG A 289 37.90 -2.80 10.75
CA ARG A 289 38.98 -2.81 11.71
C ARG A 289 39.50 -4.24 11.73
N GLU A 290 40.75 -4.34 11.26
CA GLU A 290 41.68 -5.46 11.38
C GLU A 290 41.68 -6.11 12.78
#